data_AF-A0A2I0SEC0-F1
#
_entry.id   AF-A0A2I0SEC0-F1
#
_cell.length_a   1.000
_cell.length_b   1.000
_cell.length_c   1.000
_cell.angle_alpha   90.00
_cell.angle_beta   90.00
_cell.angle_gamma   90.00
#
_symmetry.space_group_name_H-M   'P 1'
#
loop_
_entity.id
_entity.type
_entity.pdbx_description
1 polymer ?
#
loop_
_entity_poly.entity_id
_entity_poly.type
_entity_poly.pdbx_seq_one_letter_code
_entity_poly.pdbx_strand_id
1 'polypeptide(L)'
;MTFHQENWQLQGSKVYNITGDLHLTEQSGTAEFVAALNELRSKVQELTDLPTEERRELDQDLAAADPTADTDGVDATDGDAVSGRLTRIAHRLRALGGTATAALELGTAVDSLAQYAGQHL
;
A
#
# COMPACT_ATOMS: atom_id res chain seq x y z
N MET A 1 6.15 5.21 -31.28
CA MET A 1 5.64 3.94 -30.71
C MET A 1 4.32 4.26 -30.06
N THR A 2 3.22 3.84 -30.67
CA THR A 2 1.86 4.11 -30.18
C THR A 2 1.50 3.02 -29.18
N PHE A 3 1.24 3.41 -27.93
CA PHE A 3 0.83 2.48 -26.87
C PHE A 3 -0.67 2.21 -27.05
N HIS A 4 -1.02 1.00 -27.47
CA HIS A 4 -2.42 0.58 -27.67
C HIS A 4 -2.97 -0.04 -26.37
N GLN A 5 -3.94 0.63 -25.74
CA GLN A 5 -4.58 0.23 -24.48
C GLN A 5 -5.91 -0.53 -24.68
N GLU A 6 -6.18 -1.10 -25.86
CA GLU A 6 -7.54 -1.54 -26.24
C GLU A 6 -7.95 -2.95 -25.76
N ASN A 7 -7.14 -3.66 -24.96
CA ASN A 7 -7.44 -5.08 -24.66
C ASN A 7 -7.18 -5.58 -23.23
N TRP A 8 -7.09 -4.70 -22.23
CA TRP A 8 -6.98 -5.15 -20.83
C TRP A 8 -8.34 -5.24 -20.15
N GLN A 9 -9.30 -5.88 -20.82
CA GLN A 9 -10.32 -6.56 -20.05
C GLN A 9 -9.64 -7.75 -19.38
N LEU A 10 -9.09 -7.52 -18.17
CA LEU A 10 -8.83 -8.57 -17.20
C LEU A 10 -10.18 -9.20 -16.88
N GLN A 11 -10.62 -10.12 -17.74
CA GLN A 11 -11.86 -10.88 -17.59
C GLN A 11 -11.72 -11.76 -16.35
N GLY A 12 -12.12 -11.23 -15.20
CA GLY A 12 -12.29 -11.98 -13.96
C GLY A 12 -11.25 -11.76 -12.87
N SER A 13 -10.20 -10.96 -13.07
CA SER A 13 -9.20 -10.70 -12.02
C SER A 13 -9.45 -9.38 -11.29
N LYS A 14 -9.52 -9.41 -9.96
CA LYS A 14 -9.57 -8.19 -9.15
C LYS A 14 -8.26 -7.43 -9.31
N VAL A 15 -8.36 -6.17 -9.72
CA VAL A 15 -7.24 -5.23 -9.80
C VAL A 15 -7.33 -4.29 -8.62
N TYR A 16 -6.28 -4.27 -7.80
CA TYR A 16 -6.12 -3.34 -6.70
C TYR A 16 -5.28 -2.18 -7.19
N ASN A 17 -5.91 -1.00 -7.35
CA ASN A 17 -5.18 0.22 -7.66
C ASN A 17 -4.51 0.73 -6.39
N ILE A 18 -3.19 0.58 -6.35
CA ILE A 18 -2.39 1.01 -5.22
C ILE A 18 -2.00 2.46 -5.46
N THR A 19 -1.33 2.81 -6.55
CA THR A 19 -1.01 4.22 -6.80
C THR A 19 -0.69 4.51 -8.25
N GLY A 20 -1.39 5.46 -8.88
CA GLY A 20 -1.09 5.93 -10.24
C GLY A 20 -1.13 4.76 -11.24
N ASP A 21 0.04 4.26 -11.61
CA ASP A 21 0.27 3.13 -12.52
C ASP A 21 0.49 1.77 -11.81
N LEU A 22 0.59 1.76 -10.47
CA LEU A 22 0.87 0.56 -9.70
C LEU A 22 -0.42 -0.21 -9.39
N HIS A 23 -0.53 -1.39 -10.00
CA HIS A 23 -1.67 -2.28 -9.87
C HIS A 23 -1.24 -3.66 -9.38
N LEU A 24 -1.90 -4.17 -8.34
CA LEU A 24 -1.79 -5.58 -7.95
C LEU A 24 -2.98 -6.37 -8.51
N THR A 25 -2.72 -7.59 -8.92
CA THR A 25 -3.74 -8.54 -9.39
C THR A 25 -3.69 -9.80 -8.55
N GLU A 26 -4.68 -10.67 -8.66
CA GLU A 26 -4.69 -11.97 -7.96
C GLU A 26 -3.50 -12.90 -8.33
N GLN A 27 -2.79 -12.60 -9.42
CA GLN A 27 -1.58 -13.32 -9.84
C GLN A 27 -0.29 -12.69 -9.30
N SER A 28 -0.39 -11.49 -8.71
CA SER A 28 0.74 -10.86 -8.05
C SER A 28 1.18 -11.72 -6.86
N GLY A 29 2.48 -11.77 -6.59
CA GLY A 29 3.03 -12.50 -5.46
C GLY A 29 3.50 -11.55 -4.37
N THR A 30 4.15 -12.11 -3.36
CA THR A 30 4.78 -11.37 -2.26
C THR A 30 5.79 -10.33 -2.78
N ALA A 31 6.49 -10.60 -3.88
CA ALA A 31 7.47 -9.67 -4.43
C ALA A 31 6.82 -8.38 -4.98
N GLU A 32 5.74 -8.51 -5.74
CA GLU A 32 4.96 -7.37 -6.24
C GLU A 32 4.31 -6.60 -5.08
N PHE A 33 3.85 -7.30 -4.05
CA PHE A 33 3.33 -6.69 -2.84
C PHE A 33 4.38 -5.85 -2.10
N VAL A 34 5.59 -6.38 -1.92
CA VAL A 34 6.71 -5.66 -1.29
C VAL A 34 7.16 -4.47 -2.14
N ALA A 35 7.17 -4.61 -3.47
CA ALA A 35 7.43 -3.48 -4.37
C ALA A 35 6.37 -2.37 -4.17
N ALA A 36 5.10 -2.75 -4.01
CA ALA A 36 4.02 -1.82 -3.75
C ALA A 36 4.16 -1.10 -2.40
N LEU A 37 4.54 -1.83 -1.34
CA LEU A 37 4.85 -1.22 -0.05
C LEU A 37 5.98 -0.19 -0.15
N ASN A 38 7.07 -0.53 -0.83
CA ASN A 38 8.22 0.36 -0.97
C ASN A 38 7.92 1.62 -1.79
N GLU A 39 7.05 1.52 -2.79
CA GLU A 39 6.54 2.68 -3.53
C GLU A 39 5.71 3.60 -2.62
N LEU A 40 4.82 3.03 -1.80
CA LEU A 40 4.02 3.82 -0.85
C LEU A 40 4.88 4.50 0.21
N ARG A 41 5.91 3.81 0.71
CA ARG A 41 6.90 4.40 1.63
C ARG A 41 7.61 5.59 1.01
N SER A 42 8.02 5.49 -0.24
CA SER A 42 8.65 6.59 -0.98
C SER A 42 7.70 7.79 -1.09
N LYS A 43 6.43 7.55 -1.42
CA LYS A 43 5.40 8.60 -1.48
C LYS A 43 5.09 9.23 -0.14
N VAL A 44 5.13 8.47 0.96
CA VAL A 44 5.01 9.03 2.32
C VAL A 44 6.16 10.00 2.61
N GLN A 45 7.38 9.70 2.17
CA GLN A 45 8.52 10.63 2.32
C GLN A 45 8.34 11.91 1.50
N GLU A 46 7.65 11.84 0.37
CA GLU A 46 7.34 13.00 -0.49
C GLU A 46 6.22 13.90 0.06
N LEU A 47 5.48 13.47 1.09
CA LEU A 47 4.45 14.28 1.76
C LEU A 47 5.06 15.40 2.60
N THR A 48 5.65 16.41 1.94
CA THR A 48 6.32 17.54 2.59
C THR A 48 5.40 18.37 3.49
N ASP A 49 4.09 18.32 3.24
CA ASP A 49 3.03 18.94 4.06
C ASP A 49 2.84 18.30 5.45
N LEU A 50 3.29 17.06 5.65
CA LEU A 50 3.24 16.41 6.95
C LEU A 50 4.47 16.74 7.81
N PRO A 51 4.35 16.73 9.15
CA PRO A 51 5.51 16.78 10.03
C PRO A 51 6.48 15.62 9.75
N THR A 52 7.79 15.88 9.87
CA THR A 52 8.83 14.84 9.67
C THR A 52 8.65 13.64 10.60
N GLU A 53 8.18 13.87 11.83
CA GLU A 53 7.91 12.78 12.77
C GLU A 53 6.78 11.89 12.27
N GLU A 54 5.67 12.50 11.83
CA GLU A 54 4.52 11.80 11.28
C GLU A 54 4.90 10.95 10.06
N ARG A 55 5.70 11.52 9.13
CA ARG A 55 6.24 10.77 7.98
C ARG A 55 7.09 9.59 8.40
N ARG A 56 7.94 9.75 9.43
CA ARG A 56 8.82 8.68 9.92
C ARG A 56 8.01 7.56 10.55
N GLU A 57 7.02 7.88 11.37
CA GLU A 57 6.14 6.88 11.98
C GLU A 57 5.36 6.12 10.92
N LEU A 58 4.81 6.81 9.91
CA LEU A 58 4.12 6.17 8.79
C LEU A 58 5.06 5.26 7.97
N ASP A 59 6.31 5.68 7.71
CA ASP A 59 7.30 4.84 7.03
C ASP A 59 7.66 3.59 7.84
N GLN A 60 7.84 3.73 9.15
CA GLN A 60 8.11 2.60 10.04
C GLN A 60 6.93 1.64 10.09
N ASP A 61 5.70 2.16 10.16
CA ASP A 61 4.49 1.34 10.18
C ASP A 61 4.32 0.55 8.88
N LEU A 62 4.61 1.18 7.73
CA LEU A 62 4.61 0.53 6.41
C LEU A 62 5.75 -0.49 6.28
N ALA A 63 6.95 -0.19 6.79
CA ALA A 63 8.08 -1.12 6.79
C ALA A 63 7.77 -2.38 7.60
N ALA A 64 7.07 -2.24 8.73
CA ALA A 64 6.63 -3.36 9.54
C ALA A 64 5.38 -4.10 9.00
N ALA A 65 4.83 -3.66 7.87
CA ALA A 65 3.84 -4.42 7.10
C ALA A 65 4.48 -5.27 5.99
N ASP A 66 5.80 -5.20 5.83
CA ASP A 66 6.53 -6.01 4.86
C ASP A 66 6.61 -7.48 5.34
N PRO A 67 5.99 -8.43 4.59
CA PRO A 67 5.97 -9.85 4.94
C PRO A 67 7.35 -10.52 4.91
N THR A 68 8.34 -9.86 4.29
CA THR A 68 9.73 -10.32 4.22
C THR A 68 10.62 -9.69 5.28
N ALA A 69 10.11 -8.68 6.00
CA ALA A 69 10.85 -8.06 7.09
C ALA A 69 10.83 -8.98 8.31
N ASP A 70 12.03 -9.41 8.72
CA ASP A 70 12.27 -10.13 9.98
C ASP A 70 12.06 -9.15 11.15
N THR A 71 10.79 -8.89 11.46
CA THR A 71 10.38 -7.99 12.53
C THR A 71 9.97 -8.83 13.73
N ASP A 72 10.72 -8.67 14.83
CA ASP A 72 10.51 -9.36 16.09
C ASP A 72 9.04 -9.29 16.56
N GLY A 73 8.29 -10.37 16.35
CA GLY A 73 7.05 -10.65 17.07
C GLY A 73 5.72 -10.44 16.32
N VAL A 74 5.73 -10.13 15.02
CA VAL A 74 4.51 -10.25 14.19
C VAL A 74 4.80 -11.27 13.10
N ASP A 75 3.95 -12.28 12.98
CA ASP A 75 4.04 -13.21 11.86
C ASP A 75 3.67 -12.43 10.60
N ALA A 76 4.66 -11.81 9.96
CA ALA A 76 4.48 -10.96 8.80
C ALA A 76 4.02 -11.81 7.58
N THR A 77 3.99 -13.14 7.72
CA THR A 77 3.38 -14.05 6.75
C THR A 77 1.87 -14.23 6.94
N ASP A 78 1.29 -13.71 8.03
CA ASP A 78 -0.17 -13.72 8.24
C ASP A 78 -0.83 -12.54 7.51
N GLY A 79 -1.49 -12.84 6.39
CA GLY A 79 -2.20 -11.87 5.57
C GLY A 79 -3.24 -11.04 6.33
N ASP A 80 -3.89 -11.59 7.36
CA ASP A 80 -4.85 -10.85 8.20
C ASP A 80 -4.13 -9.85 9.11
N ALA A 81 -2.97 -10.22 9.66
CA ALA A 81 -2.15 -9.33 10.49
C ALA A 81 -1.60 -8.16 9.66
N VAL A 82 -1.11 -8.44 8.46
CA VAL A 82 -0.62 -7.44 7.50
C VAL A 82 -1.77 -6.53 7.05
N SER A 83 -2.92 -7.10 6.68
CA SER A 83 -4.12 -6.36 6.31
C SER A 83 -4.61 -5.43 7.43
N GLY A 84 -4.69 -5.92 8.66
CA GLY A 84 -5.11 -5.13 9.82
C GLY A 84 -4.16 -3.97 10.12
N ARG A 85 -2.84 -4.18 9.97
CA ARG A 85 -1.83 -3.10 10.10
C ARG A 85 -2.01 -2.05 9.00
N LEU A 86 -2.08 -2.45 7.74
CA LEU A 86 -2.28 -1.52 6.61
C LEU A 86 -3.59 -0.75 6.73
N THR A 87 -4.67 -1.40 7.15
CA THR A 87 -5.97 -0.72 7.39
C THR A 87 -5.83 0.40 8.43
N ARG A 88 -5.07 0.19 9.52
CA ARG A 88 -4.80 1.25 10.51
C ARG A 88 -4.01 2.41 9.92
N ILE A 89 -3.00 2.13 9.12
CA ILE A 89 -2.20 3.16 8.42
C ILE A 89 -3.07 3.96 7.46
N ALA A 90 -3.93 3.28 6.69
CA ALA A 90 -4.89 3.92 5.79
C ALA A 90 -5.84 4.87 6.53
N HIS A 91 -6.37 4.46 7.68
CA HIS A 91 -7.20 5.34 8.52
C HIS A 91 -6.41 6.55 9.04
N ARG A 92 -5.18 6.36 9.48
CA ARG A 92 -4.29 7.45 9.92
C ARG A 92 -4.05 8.46 8.80
N LEU A 93 -3.67 7.99 7.61
CA LEU A 93 -3.46 8.81 6.42
C LEU A 93 -4.73 9.57 5.99
N ARG A 94 -5.90 8.93 6.03
CA ARG A 94 -7.19 9.60 5.74
C ARG A 94 -7.54 10.67 6.78
N ALA A 95 -7.23 10.44 8.05
CA ALA A 95 -7.43 11.44 9.11
C ALA A 95 -6.51 12.66 8.89
N LEU A 96 -5.28 12.43 8.41
CA LEU A 96 -4.36 13.48 7.98
C LEU A 96 -4.78 14.15 6.65
N GLY A 97 -5.64 13.49 5.86
CA GLY A 97 -6.21 13.99 4.61
C GLY A 97 -6.95 15.32 4.73
N GLY A 98 -7.38 15.71 5.94
CA GLY A 98 -7.90 17.06 6.22
C GLY A 98 -6.87 18.18 6.06
N THR A 99 -5.57 17.85 6.01
CA THR A 99 -4.46 18.79 5.82
C THR A 99 -3.73 18.65 4.48
N ALA A 100 -3.80 17.48 3.82
CA ALA A 100 -3.13 17.24 2.55
C ALA A 100 -3.89 16.22 1.68
N THR A 101 -4.35 16.62 0.50
CA THR A 101 -5.05 15.73 -0.46
C THR A 101 -4.24 14.48 -0.80
N ALA A 102 -2.92 14.63 -0.94
CA ALA A 102 -2.02 13.53 -1.21
C ALA A 102 -2.01 12.46 -0.09
N ALA A 103 -2.22 12.85 1.17
CA ALA A 103 -2.36 11.90 2.28
C ALA A 103 -3.65 11.09 2.17
N LEU A 104 -4.73 11.68 1.66
CA LEU A 104 -6.00 10.99 1.43
C LEU A 104 -5.92 9.97 0.29
N GLU A 105 -5.24 10.33 -0.80
CA GLU A 105 -4.94 9.43 -1.92
C GLU A 105 -4.06 8.25 -1.45
N LEU A 106 -3.01 8.54 -0.69
CA LEU A 106 -2.17 7.51 -0.04
C LEU A 106 -2.96 6.64 0.94
N GLY A 107 -3.88 7.21 1.70
CA GLY A 107 -4.74 6.42 2.57
C GLY A 107 -5.62 5.43 1.79
N THR A 108 -6.10 5.83 0.61
CA THR A 108 -6.86 4.95 -0.28
C THR A 108 -5.98 3.86 -0.88
N ALA A 109 -4.76 4.22 -1.29
CA ALA A 109 -3.74 3.32 -1.80
C ALA A 109 -3.39 2.18 -0.81
N VAL A 110 -3.11 2.57 0.44
CA VAL A 110 -2.76 1.66 1.52
C VAL A 110 -3.95 0.73 1.86
N ASP A 111 -5.17 1.23 1.77
CA ASP A 111 -6.38 0.43 2.00
C ASP A 111 -6.58 -0.64 0.91
N SER A 112 -6.37 -0.28 -0.37
CA SER A 112 -6.36 -1.27 -1.46
C SER A 112 -5.31 -2.36 -1.22
N LEU A 113 -4.14 -1.98 -0.69
CA LEU A 113 -3.07 -2.92 -0.36
C LEU A 113 -3.45 -3.82 0.83
N ALA A 114 -4.15 -3.27 1.82
CA ALA A 114 -4.69 -4.04 2.94
C ALA A 114 -5.70 -5.10 2.47
N GLN A 115 -6.59 -4.74 1.55
CA GLN A 115 -7.57 -5.67 0.99
C GLN A 115 -6.91 -6.78 0.18
N TYR A 116 -5.84 -6.46 -0.54
CA TYR A 116 -5.03 -7.45 -1.23
C TYR A 116 -4.37 -8.41 -0.23
N ALA A 117 -3.71 -7.88 0.80
CA ALA A 117 -3.03 -8.67 1.82
C ALA A 117 -3.96 -9.70 2.49
N GLY A 118 -5.15 -9.29 2.91
CA GLY A 118 -6.10 -10.18 3.58
C GLY A 118 -6.77 -11.21 2.66
N GLN A 119 -6.57 -11.13 1.35
CA GLN A 119 -7.14 -12.09 0.39
C GLN A 119 -6.08 -12.98 -0.27
N HIS A 120 -4.83 -12.52 -0.36
CA HIS A 120 -3.82 -13.11 -1.26
C HIS A 120 -2.45 -13.37 -0.62
N LEU A 121 -2.23 -12.96 0.63
CA LEU A 121 -1.07 -13.37 1.44
C LEU A 121 -1.48 -14.51 2.37
#